data_AF-A0A059KLW2-F1
#
_entry.id   AF-A0A059KLW2-F1
#
_cell.length_a   1.000
_cell.length_b   1.000
_cell.length_c   1.000
_cell.angle_alpha   90.00
_cell.angle_beta   90.00
_cell.angle_gamma   90.00
#
_symmetry.space_group_name_H-M   'P 1'
#
loop_
_entity.id
_entity.type
_entity.pdbx_description
1 polymer ?
#
loop_
_entity_poly.entity_id
_entity_poly.type
_entity_poly.pdbx_seq_one_letter_code
_entity_poly.pdbx_strand_id
1 'polypeptide(L)'
;MTLPPSPPPRAPMVPPPAPADPADDPVRNPPSADSLGLGSTVALIAHAGLIAALAWGVAWKREEIATVSAELWSAVPQAAAPAAAAAPAARLEAPVEAVPPPPAPVPPPPPPPPPPAPVPEPMPVPVPVPKPKASPPPPTAAEQREADIARERAEKRRREAEEAEREREKADKAAKAEKAAREKAEREKAEKAEKAEKAEQQRAEKERARKEQAEKERREREKAEKAEKAEKEKAAERKAEKERADKERAEKEKAEKAAREKAEKAAREKAEKAEKADQERAARLREENLRRLQKQLGDGDGGEGDGSGRASAGSRGGPAGSGGGGTAAQSSGPSAGYAGRLRAYLKPKLTFTGEIRSSAPAVVRVRVAPDGTIISRELLKSSGQPEWDQAVINAIDKAGVVPRDIDNRVPPVIDIPWTATER
;
A
#
# COMPACT_ATOMS: atom_id res chain seq x y z
N MET A 1 33.47 64.06 75.95
CA MET A 1 33.61 63.69 74.52
C MET A 1 32.86 62.39 74.32
N THR A 2 31.84 62.46 73.49
CA THR A 2 30.79 61.45 73.24
C THR A 2 31.34 60.19 72.59
N LEU A 3 31.14 59.04 73.23
CA LEU A 3 31.40 57.71 72.64
C LEU A 3 30.22 57.29 71.74
N PRO A 4 30.47 56.62 70.60
CA PRO A 4 29.46 56.31 69.59
C PRO A 4 28.55 55.12 69.98
N PRO A 5 27.33 55.05 69.42
CA PRO A 5 26.37 54.00 69.72
C PRO A 5 26.71 52.63 69.09
N SER A 6 26.36 51.56 69.81
CA SER A 6 26.52 50.15 69.43
C SER A 6 25.91 49.79 68.08
N PRO A 7 26.53 48.84 67.32
CA PRO A 7 25.98 48.35 66.06
C PRO A 7 24.77 47.40 66.27
N PRO A 8 23.81 47.35 65.32
CA PRO A 8 22.65 46.46 65.38
C PRO A 8 23.01 44.98 65.13
N PRO A 9 22.16 44.03 65.56
CA PRO A 9 22.43 42.60 65.47
C PRO A 9 22.50 42.09 64.02
N ARG A 10 23.47 41.21 63.76
CA ARG A 10 23.65 40.50 62.49
C ARG A 10 22.38 39.73 62.11
N ALA A 11 21.88 39.96 60.90
CA ALA A 11 20.82 39.17 60.29
C ALA A 11 21.27 37.70 60.08
N PRO A 12 20.36 36.71 60.19
CA PRO A 12 20.69 35.31 59.98
C PRO A 12 21.05 35.05 58.51
N MET A 13 22.19 34.39 58.31
CA MET A 13 22.71 33.99 57.02
C MET A 13 21.84 32.84 56.46
N VAL A 14 21.08 33.13 55.41
CA VAL A 14 20.29 32.12 54.68
C VAL A 14 21.27 31.24 53.88
N PRO A 15 21.20 29.90 53.98
CA PRO A 15 22.06 29.03 53.18
C PRO A 15 21.68 29.12 51.69
N PRO A 16 22.65 28.97 50.76
CA PRO A 16 22.34 28.98 49.33
C PRO A 16 21.46 27.78 48.95
N PRO A 17 20.57 27.92 47.94
CA PRO A 17 19.71 26.83 47.49
C PRO A 17 20.54 25.67 46.93
N ALA A 18 20.10 24.44 47.20
CA ALA A 18 20.68 23.21 46.65
C ALA A 18 20.72 23.25 45.10
N PRO A 19 21.68 22.58 44.45
CA PRO A 19 21.68 22.49 42.98
C PRO A 19 20.39 21.81 42.52
N ALA A 20 19.71 22.45 41.57
CA ALA A 20 18.50 21.92 40.94
C ALA A 20 18.76 20.53 40.35
N ASP A 21 17.84 19.61 40.59
CA ASP A 21 17.83 18.29 39.95
C ASP A 21 17.92 18.44 38.41
N PRO A 22 18.78 17.69 37.72
CA PRO A 22 18.95 17.77 36.26
C PRO A 22 17.74 17.23 35.47
N ALA A 23 16.59 17.03 36.12
CA ALA A 23 15.37 16.48 35.53
C ALA A 23 14.35 17.54 35.11
N ASP A 24 14.57 18.82 35.42
CA ASP A 24 13.60 19.92 35.19
C ASP A 24 14.14 20.98 34.21
N ASP A 25 14.82 20.54 33.15
CA ASP A 25 15.33 21.40 32.08
C ASP A 25 14.30 21.43 30.91
N PRO A 26 13.49 22.50 30.75
CA PRO A 26 12.39 22.54 29.78
C PRO A 26 12.86 22.56 28.31
N VAL A 27 14.18 22.64 28.08
CA VAL A 27 14.79 22.63 26.74
C VAL A 27 15.01 21.20 26.22
N ARG A 28 14.92 20.18 27.07
CA ARG A 28 15.19 18.78 26.70
C ARG A 28 13.99 17.84 26.66
N ASN A 29 12.82 18.27 27.15
CA ASN A 29 11.59 17.50 26.97
C ASN A 29 10.86 17.98 25.71
N PRO A 30 10.81 17.18 24.62
CA PRO A 30 9.86 17.48 23.55
C PRO A 30 8.44 17.43 24.13
N PRO A 31 7.54 18.35 23.74
CA PRO A 31 6.16 18.32 24.20
C PRO A 31 5.54 16.96 23.90
N SER A 32 4.82 16.41 24.89
CA SER A 32 4.11 15.13 24.81
C SER A 32 3.29 15.04 23.52
N ALA A 33 3.33 13.89 22.86
CA ALA A 33 2.70 13.62 21.56
C ALA A 33 1.16 13.53 21.61
N ASP A 34 0.48 14.35 22.42
CA ASP A 34 -0.98 14.37 22.56
C ASP A 34 -1.68 15.32 21.58
N SER A 35 -0.96 15.88 20.60
CA SER A 35 -1.51 16.75 19.55
C SER A 35 -1.58 16.10 18.17
N LEU A 36 -1.47 14.76 18.09
CA LEU A 36 -1.56 13.98 16.85
C LEU A 36 -2.78 14.31 15.96
N GLY A 37 -3.86 14.89 16.51
CA GLY A 37 -5.01 15.38 15.75
C GLY A 37 -4.90 16.82 15.23
N LEU A 38 -4.25 17.73 15.97
CA LEU A 38 -4.09 19.14 15.55
C LEU A 38 -2.90 19.30 14.59
N GLY A 39 -1.80 18.56 14.84
CA GLY A 39 -0.62 18.57 13.98
C GLY A 39 -0.90 17.98 12.60
N SER A 40 -1.70 16.91 12.53
CA SER A 40 -2.08 16.28 11.26
C SER A 40 -3.02 17.15 10.41
N THR A 41 -3.93 17.90 11.03
CA THR A 41 -4.83 18.82 10.31
C THR A 41 -4.07 20.01 9.73
N VAL A 42 -3.16 20.60 10.52
CA VAL A 42 -2.27 21.67 10.02
C VAL A 42 -1.35 21.14 8.91
N ALA A 43 -0.81 19.94 9.05
CA ALA A 43 0.02 19.33 8.01
C ALA A 43 -0.76 19.09 6.71
N LEU A 44 -2.01 18.59 6.79
CA LEU A 44 -2.87 18.39 5.61
C LEU A 44 -3.22 19.71 4.93
N ILE A 45 -3.52 20.76 5.69
CA ILE A 45 -3.79 22.10 5.16
C ILE A 45 -2.55 22.66 4.46
N ALA A 46 -1.36 22.50 5.05
CA ALA A 46 -0.10 22.94 4.44
C ALA A 46 0.20 22.20 3.13
N HIS A 47 -0.02 20.89 3.08
CA HIS A 47 0.17 20.10 1.85
C HIS A 47 -0.87 20.45 0.78
N ALA A 48 -2.13 20.65 1.16
CA ALA A 48 -3.16 21.11 0.23
C ALA A 48 -2.84 22.50 -0.35
N GLY A 49 -2.35 23.42 0.48
CA GLY A 49 -1.90 24.74 0.06
C GLY A 49 -0.69 24.66 -0.89
N LEU A 50 0.28 23.79 -0.61
CA LEU A 50 1.44 23.59 -1.47
C LEU A 50 1.04 23.03 -2.84
N ILE A 51 0.12 22.06 -2.87
CA ILE A 51 -0.41 21.50 -4.13
C ILE A 51 -1.18 22.55 -4.91
N ALA A 52 -2.00 23.38 -4.25
CA ALA A 52 -2.72 24.47 -4.90
C ALA A 52 -1.76 25.52 -5.49
N ALA A 53 -0.70 25.89 -4.77
CA ALA A 53 0.33 26.81 -5.26
C ALA A 53 1.10 26.23 -6.46
N LEU A 54 1.42 24.93 -6.43
CA LEU A 54 2.06 24.22 -7.54
C LEU A 54 1.14 24.14 -8.77
N ALA A 55 -0.14 23.84 -8.57
CA ALA A 55 -1.13 23.83 -9.64
C ALA A 55 -1.30 25.22 -10.26
N TRP A 56 -1.30 26.27 -9.45
CA TRP A 56 -1.40 27.66 -9.93
C TRP A 56 -0.13 28.09 -10.69
N GLY A 57 1.05 27.72 -10.19
CA GLY A 57 2.33 27.99 -10.86
C GLY A 57 2.46 27.27 -12.20
N VAL A 58 2.06 25.99 -12.26
CA VAL A 58 2.06 25.20 -13.50
C VAL A 58 0.97 25.67 -14.46
N ALA A 59 -0.20 26.09 -13.97
CA ALA A 59 -1.25 26.68 -14.80
C ALA A 59 -0.81 28.01 -15.43
N TRP A 60 -0.04 28.84 -14.72
CA TRP A 60 0.48 30.10 -15.28
C TRP A 60 1.63 29.87 -16.26
N LYS A 61 2.46 28.84 -16.09
CA LYS A 61 3.51 28.47 -17.05
C LYS A 61 3.03 27.60 -18.22
N ARG A 62 1.72 27.32 -18.29
CA ARG A 62 1.13 26.59 -19.41
C ARG A 62 0.89 27.57 -20.56
N GLU A 63 1.98 27.99 -21.22
CA GLU A 63 1.86 28.38 -22.62
C GLU A 63 1.36 27.13 -23.34
N GLU A 64 0.20 27.23 -23.98
CA GLU A 64 -0.19 26.24 -24.97
C GLU A 64 0.92 26.25 -26.01
N ILE A 65 1.83 25.28 -25.90
CA ILE A 65 2.64 24.87 -27.03
C ILE A 65 1.58 24.41 -28.02
N ALA A 66 1.14 25.33 -28.88
CA ALA A 66 0.44 25.02 -30.10
C ALA A 66 1.27 23.90 -30.70
N THR A 67 0.73 22.69 -30.71
CA THR A 67 1.32 21.60 -31.44
C THR A 67 1.25 22.05 -32.89
N VAL A 68 2.28 22.77 -33.32
CA VAL A 68 2.57 23.03 -34.71
C VAL A 68 2.81 21.66 -35.26
N SER A 69 1.74 21.11 -35.86
CA SER A 69 1.86 20.09 -36.88
C SER A 69 2.92 20.61 -37.83
N ALA A 70 4.07 19.95 -37.87
CA ALA A 70 4.97 20.09 -38.98
C ALA A 70 4.23 19.59 -40.22
N GLU A 71 3.43 20.46 -40.83
CA GLU A 71 3.29 20.50 -42.27
C GLU A 71 4.68 20.87 -42.78
N LEU A 72 5.51 19.84 -42.93
CA LEU A 72 6.91 19.90 -43.37
C LEU A 72 7.01 20.25 -44.86
N TRP A 73 6.00 20.84 -45.49
CA TRP A 73 6.07 21.33 -46.86
C TRP A 73 5.10 22.50 -47.09
N SER A 74 5.42 23.69 -46.59
CA SER A 74 5.07 24.91 -47.33
C SER A 74 5.94 26.10 -46.92
N ALA A 75 6.74 26.55 -47.90
CA ALA A 75 7.35 27.86 -48.06
C ALA A 75 7.79 28.61 -46.79
N VAL A 76 9.12 28.65 -46.58
CA VAL A 76 9.80 29.61 -45.70
C VAL A 76 9.43 31.04 -46.14
N PRO A 77 8.85 31.89 -45.28
CA PRO A 77 8.82 33.32 -45.53
C PRO A 77 10.22 33.88 -45.24
N GLN A 78 10.84 34.47 -46.26
CA GLN A 78 12.12 35.16 -46.14
C GLN A 78 11.92 36.43 -45.29
N ALA A 79 12.26 36.34 -44.00
CA ALA A 79 12.35 37.49 -43.11
C ALA A 79 13.70 38.21 -43.31
N ALA A 80 13.64 39.54 -43.39
CA ALA A 80 14.78 40.42 -43.61
C ALA A 80 15.80 40.37 -42.47
N ALA A 81 17.08 40.43 -42.83
CA ALA A 81 18.23 40.34 -41.93
C ALA A 81 18.45 41.64 -41.12
N PRO A 82 18.76 41.55 -39.82
CA PRO A 82 19.59 42.52 -39.13
C PRO A 82 21.05 42.02 -39.02
N ALA A 83 21.96 42.99 -38.99
CA ALA A 83 23.40 42.84 -39.17
C ALA A 83 24.14 42.08 -38.05
N ALA A 84 25.34 41.63 -38.41
CA ALA A 84 26.29 40.79 -37.70
C ALA A 84 26.67 41.22 -36.27
N ALA A 85 26.87 40.23 -35.39
CA ALA A 85 27.85 40.28 -34.30
C ALA A 85 28.22 38.87 -33.77
N ALA A 86 29.51 38.54 -33.92
CA ALA A 86 30.40 37.80 -33.03
C ALA A 86 30.01 36.43 -32.41
N ALA A 87 30.82 35.41 -32.77
CA ALA A 87 31.11 34.19 -32.01
C ALA A 87 31.85 34.51 -30.67
N PRO A 88 32.08 33.60 -29.67
CA PRO A 88 32.61 32.24 -29.86
C PRO A 88 32.29 31.11 -28.81
N ALA A 89 32.74 29.89 -29.18
CA ALA A 89 33.48 28.89 -28.38
C ALA A 89 32.83 27.61 -27.78
N ALA A 90 33.48 26.48 -28.13
CA ALA A 90 33.66 25.17 -27.46
C ALA A 90 32.46 24.19 -27.39
N ARG A 91 32.42 23.04 -28.08
CA ARG A 91 33.27 21.80 -28.12
C ARG A 91 32.80 20.72 -27.13
N LEU A 92 32.41 19.55 -27.69
CA LEU A 92 32.57 18.13 -27.24
C LEU A 92 31.45 17.28 -27.91
N GLU A 93 31.70 16.65 -29.06
CA GLU A 93 32.13 15.25 -29.26
C GLU A 93 31.12 14.20 -28.76
N ALA A 94 30.32 13.64 -29.68
CA ALA A 94 29.61 12.37 -29.56
C ALA A 94 29.55 11.68 -30.94
N PRO A 95 29.58 10.33 -31.00
CA PRO A 95 30.01 9.58 -32.18
C PRO A 95 28.87 9.34 -33.18
N VAL A 96 29.10 9.68 -34.45
CA VAL A 96 28.16 9.41 -35.55
C VAL A 96 28.45 8.05 -36.15
N GLU A 97 27.51 7.13 -35.94
CA GLU A 97 27.35 5.88 -36.65
C GLU A 97 27.20 6.16 -38.16
N ALA A 98 28.01 5.47 -38.97
CA ALA A 98 28.12 5.71 -40.40
C ALA A 98 26.86 5.24 -41.15
N VAL A 99 26.06 6.20 -41.63
CA VAL A 99 25.03 5.95 -42.64
C VAL A 99 25.71 5.95 -44.03
N PRO A 100 25.48 4.95 -44.89
CA PRO A 100 26.07 4.92 -46.23
C PRO A 100 25.54 6.09 -47.09
N PRO A 101 26.36 6.64 -48.00
CA PRO A 101 25.94 7.76 -48.83
C PRO A 101 24.80 7.36 -49.79
N PRO A 102 23.87 8.28 -50.10
CA PRO A 102 22.80 8.03 -51.06
C PRO A 102 23.37 7.76 -52.47
N PRO A 103 22.68 6.94 -53.29
CA PRO A 103 23.12 6.65 -54.64
C PRO A 103 23.17 7.93 -55.47
N ALA A 104 24.23 8.07 -56.28
CA ALA A 104 24.43 9.20 -57.17
C ALA A 104 23.21 9.42 -58.08
N PRO A 105 22.84 10.68 -58.36
CA PRO A 105 21.75 10.98 -59.27
C PRO A 105 22.06 10.41 -60.66
N VAL A 106 21.13 9.60 -61.18
CA VAL A 106 21.18 9.07 -62.53
C VAL A 106 21.22 10.25 -63.51
N PRO A 107 22.17 10.30 -64.46
CA PRO A 107 22.20 11.37 -65.45
C PRO A 107 20.88 11.40 -66.25
N PRO A 108 20.38 12.58 -66.63
CA PRO A 108 19.20 12.67 -67.48
C PRO A 108 19.43 11.92 -68.79
N PRO A 109 18.39 11.28 -69.36
CA PRO A 109 18.53 10.58 -70.62
C PRO A 109 19.04 11.55 -71.70
N PRO A 110 19.91 11.09 -72.62
CA PRO A 110 20.41 11.93 -73.70
C PRO A 110 19.24 12.45 -74.55
N PRO A 111 19.35 13.67 -75.10
CA PRO A 111 18.33 14.20 -76.00
C PRO A 111 18.12 13.22 -77.17
N PRO A 112 16.88 13.08 -77.69
CA PRO A 112 16.63 12.24 -78.85
C PRO A 112 17.51 12.70 -80.02
N PRO A 113 18.01 11.76 -80.85
CA PRO A 113 18.85 12.11 -81.98
C PRO A 113 18.10 13.06 -82.93
N PRO A 114 18.80 14.01 -83.58
CA PRO A 114 18.19 14.84 -84.60
C PRO A 114 17.61 13.95 -85.70
N PRO A 115 16.46 14.32 -86.29
CA PRO A 115 15.89 13.56 -87.39
C PRO A 115 16.91 13.43 -88.53
N PRO A 116 16.98 12.26 -89.21
CA PRO A 116 17.92 12.05 -90.29
C PRO A 116 17.70 13.06 -91.40
N ALA A 117 18.80 13.61 -91.92
CA ALA A 117 18.79 14.43 -93.12
C ALA A 117 18.13 13.63 -94.27
N PRO A 118 17.26 14.25 -95.09
CA PRO A 118 16.60 13.56 -96.18
C PRO A 118 17.63 13.10 -97.22
N VAL A 119 17.65 11.79 -97.48
CA VAL A 119 18.35 11.18 -98.62
C VAL A 119 17.66 11.66 -99.91
N PRO A 120 18.41 12.07 -100.95
CA PRO A 120 17.80 12.43 -102.23
C PRO A 120 17.26 11.16 -102.90
N GLU A 121 15.94 11.04 -102.99
CA GLU A 121 15.29 10.00 -103.79
C GLU A 121 15.45 10.29 -105.30
N PRO A 122 15.67 9.25 -106.11
CA PRO A 122 15.90 9.37 -107.54
C PRO A 122 14.63 9.74 -108.31
N MET A 123 14.87 10.51 -109.36
CA MET A 123 13.93 11.04 -110.36
C MET A 123 12.70 10.15 -110.64
N PRO A 124 11.47 10.66 -110.47
CA PRO A 124 10.28 9.99 -110.98
C PRO A 124 10.14 10.17 -112.49
N VAL A 125 10.04 9.04 -113.16
CA VAL A 125 9.61 8.84 -114.55
C VAL A 125 8.31 9.62 -114.85
N PRO A 126 8.15 10.24 -116.04
CA PRO A 126 6.99 11.06 -116.35
C PRO A 126 5.76 10.18 -116.61
N VAL A 127 4.79 10.25 -115.70
CA VAL A 127 3.46 9.62 -115.85
C VAL A 127 2.51 10.66 -116.47
N PRO A 128 1.69 10.29 -117.48
CA PRO A 128 0.94 11.24 -118.29
C PRO A 128 -0.08 12.06 -117.49
N VAL A 129 -0.08 13.35 -117.78
CA VAL A 129 -1.01 14.39 -117.32
C VAL A 129 -2.47 13.89 -117.40
N PRO A 130 -3.19 13.70 -116.26
CA PRO A 130 -4.64 13.69 -116.31
C PRO A 130 -5.12 15.12 -116.59
N LYS A 131 -5.94 15.24 -117.64
CA LYS A 131 -6.62 16.46 -118.10
C LYS A 131 -7.08 17.33 -116.92
N PRO A 132 -6.95 18.67 -117.00
CA PRO A 132 -7.47 19.58 -115.99
C PRO A 132 -8.98 19.36 -115.87
N LYS A 133 -9.41 18.75 -114.76
CA LYS A 133 -10.79 18.94 -114.30
C LYS A 133 -10.91 20.43 -113.98
N ALA A 134 -11.84 21.08 -114.68
CA ALA A 134 -12.18 22.47 -114.52
C ALA A 134 -12.17 22.87 -113.05
N SER A 135 -11.48 23.96 -112.72
CA SER A 135 -11.65 24.65 -111.45
C SER A 135 -13.15 24.87 -111.24
N PRO A 136 -13.74 24.43 -110.10
CA PRO A 136 -15.14 24.70 -109.85
C PRO A 136 -15.37 26.21 -109.95
N PRO A 137 -16.47 26.65 -110.58
CA PRO A 137 -16.79 28.08 -110.67
C PRO A 137 -16.83 28.68 -109.25
N PRO A 138 -16.43 29.95 -109.07
CA PRO A 138 -16.53 30.60 -107.77
C PRO A 138 -17.96 30.47 -107.25
N PRO A 139 -18.18 30.09 -105.98
CA PRO A 139 -19.50 29.84 -105.45
C PRO A 139 -20.36 31.09 -105.64
N THR A 140 -21.56 30.89 -106.15
CA THR A 140 -22.51 31.97 -106.39
C THR A 140 -22.85 32.66 -105.07
N ALA A 141 -23.28 33.93 -105.13
CA ALA A 141 -23.69 34.67 -103.94
C ALA A 141 -24.81 33.98 -103.12
N ALA A 142 -25.57 33.08 -103.74
CA ALA A 142 -26.57 32.25 -103.06
C ALA A 142 -25.92 31.12 -102.23
N GLU A 143 -24.93 30.41 -102.78
CA GLU A 143 -24.21 29.33 -102.08
C GLU A 143 -23.39 29.84 -100.89
N GLN A 144 -22.86 31.07 -100.97
CA GLN A 144 -22.14 31.70 -99.86
C GLN A 144 -23.08 32.01 -98.68
N ARG A 145 -24.29 32.53 -98.95
CA ARG A 145 -25.30 32.80 -97.92
C ARG A 145 -25.79 31.52 -97.24
N GLU A 146 -25.97 30.44 -98.00
CA GLU A 146 -26.35 29.14 -97.43
C GLU A 146 -25.24 28.55 -96.55
N ALA A 147 -23.98 28.70 -96.94
CA ALA A 147 -22.83 28.28 -96.13
C ALA A 147 -22.70 29.09 -94.83
N ASP A 148 -22.98 30.40 -94.87
CA ASP A 148 -22.98 31.26 -93.68
C ASP A 148 -24.13 30.90 -92.71
N ILE A 149 -25.33 30.62 -93.24
CA ILE A 149 -26.47 30.14 -92.44
C ILE A 149 -26.16 28.77 -91.81
N ALA A 150 -25.49 27.88 -92.54
CA ALA A 150 -25.06 26.59 -92.01
C ALA A 150 -24.01 26.73 -90.89
N ARG A 151 -23.06 27.66 -91.04
CA ARG A 151 -22.05 27.97 -90.01
C ARG A 151 -22.68 28.58 -88.75
N GLU A 152 -23.60 29.54 -88.90
CA GLU A 152 -24.30 30.15 -87.76
C GLU A 152 -25.13 29.11 -86.99
N ARG A 153 -25.84 28.21 -87.71
CA ARG A 153 -26.57 27.09 -87.08
C ARG A 153 -25.65 26.08 -86.40
N ALA A 154 -24.49 25.78 -86.98
CA ALA A 154 -23.49 24.89 -86.38
C ALA A 154 -22.86 25.51 -85.12
N GLU A 155 -22.57 26.81 -85.15
CA GLU A 155 -22.05 27.54 -84.00
C GLU A 155 -23.09 27.64 -82.87
N LYS A 156 -24.37 27.92 -83.18
CA LYS A 156 -25.47 27.92 -82.20
C LYS A 156 -25.63 26.55 -81.54
N ARG A 157 -25.62 25.45 -82.31
CA ARG A 157 -25.67 24.08 -81.78
C ARG A 157 -24.45 23.75 -80.90
N ARG A 158 -23.26 24.24 -81.25
CA ARG A 158 -22.05 24.04 -80.44
C ARG A 158 -22.12 24.80 -79.11
N ARG A 159 -22.62 26.04 -79.11
CA ARG A 159 -22.84 26.84 -77.88
C ARG A 159 -23.90 26.21 -76.99
N GLU A 160 -25.01 25.75 -77.56
CA GLU A 160 -26.07 25.03 -76.81
C GLU A 160 -25.54 23.70 -76.23
N ALA A 161 -24.71 22.95 -76.96
CA ALA A 161 -24.10 21.72 -76.47
C ALA A 161 -23.09 21.98 -75.34
N GLU A 162 -22.26 23.01 -75.46
CA GLU A 162 -21.29 23.42 -74.43
C GLU A 162 -22.00 23.93 -73.16
N GLU A 163 -23.09 24.69 -73.32
CA GLU A 163 -23.91 25.15 -72.19
C GLU A 163 -24.60 23.96 -71.49
N ALA A 164 -25.17 23.02 -72.25
CA ALA A 164 -25.74 21.79 -71.70
C ALA A 164 -24.70 20.90 -71.00
N GLU A 165 -23.47 20.84 -71.51
CA GLU A 165 -22.37 20.11 -70.85
C GLU A 165 -21.95 20.81 -69.54
N ARG A 166 -21.82 22.14 -69.54
CA ARG A 166 -21.52 22.93 -68.34
C ARG A 166 -22.62 22.82 -67.29
N GLU A 167 -23.89 22.78 -67.69
CA GLU A 167 -25.00 22.54 -66.76
C GLU A 167 -24.97 21.13 -66.17
N ARG A 168 -24.69 20.10 -66.99
CA ARG A 168 -24.50 18.72 -66.51
C ARG A 168 -23.32 18.61 -65.54
N GLU A 169 -22.19 19.24 -65.84
CA GLU A 169 -21.03 19.25 -64.94
C GLU A 169 -21.33 19.97 -63.63
N LYS A 170 -22.06 21.09 -63.66
CA LYS A 170 -22.52 21.79 -62.45
C LYS A 170 -23.49 20.93 -61.64
N ALA A 171 -24.43 20.24 -62.29
CA ALA A 171 -25.37 19.34 -61.64
C ALA A 171 -24.64 18.14 -60.99
N ASP A 172 -23.67 17.53 -61.67
CA ASP A 172 -22.86 16.44 -61.14
C ASP A 172 -21.97 16.89 -59.97
N LYS A 173 -21.37 18.09 -60.06
CA LYS A 173 -20.61 18.69 -58.97
C LYS A 173 -21.49 19.00 -57.76
N ALA A 174 -22.69 19.55 -57.97
CA ALA A 174 -23.65 19.83 -56.90
C ALA A 174 -24.14 18.52 -56.23
N ALA A 175 -24.47 17.49 -57.02
CA ALA A 175 -24.87 16.19 -56.50
C ALA A 175 -23.75 15.49 -55.70
N LYS A 176 -22.50 15.55 -56.18
CA LYS A 176 -21.33 15.02 -55.45
C LYS A 176 -21.08 15.80 -54.15
N ALA A 177 -21.19 17.13 -54.18
CA ALA A 177 -21.03 17.96 -52.99
C ALA A 177 -22.13 17.68 -51.95
N GLU A 178 -23.38 17.52 -52.38
CA GLU A 178 -24.48 17.17 -51.48
C GLU A 178 -24.30 15.78 -50.88
N LYS A 179 -23.90 14.77 -51.67
CA LYS A 179 -23.63 13.42 -51.17
C LYS A 179 -22.49 13.43 -50.15
N ALA A 180 -21.39 14.14 -50.42
CA ALA A 180 -20.28 14.26 -49.49
C ALA A 180 -20.67 15.00 -48.19
N ALA A 181 -21.52 16.03 -48.28
CA ALA A 181 -22.04 16.75 -47.12
C ALA A 181 -22.96 15.85 -46.27
N ARG A 182 -23.83 15.06 -46.91
CA ARG A 182 -24.69 14.08 -46.22
C ARG A 182 -23.89 12.98 -45.53
N GLU A 183 -22.89 12.41 -46.21
CA GLU A 183 -22.01 11.38 -45.63
C GLU A 183 -21.20 11.92 -44.45
N LYS A 184 -20.66 13.15 -44.55
CA LYS A 184 -19.96 13.80 -43.43
C LYS A 184 -20.90 14.05 -42.25
N ALA A 185 -22.12 14.51 -42.50
CA ALA A 185 -23.11 14.75 -41.46
C ALA A 185 -23.58 13.43 -40.79
N GLU A 186 -23.70 12.34 -41.56
CA GLU A 186 -24.03 11.02 -41.04
C GLU A 186 -22.89 10.46 -40.18
N ARG A 187 -21.64 10.57 -40.65
CA ARG A 187 -20.46 10.14 -39.89
C ARG A 187 -20.30 10.92 -38.58
N GLU A 188 -20.53 12.24 -38.60
CA GLU A 188 -20.49 13.05 -37.38
C GLU A 188 -21.62 12.68 -36.40
N LYS A 189 -22.82 12.36 -36.91
CA LYS A 189 -23.92 11.86 -36.07
C LYS A 189 -23.61 10.47 -35.49
N ALA A 190 -23.03 9.57 -36.28
CA ALA A 190 -22.63 8.25 -35.82
C ALA A 190 -21.53 8.33 -34.74
N GLU A 191 -20.51 9.16 -34.94
CA GLU A 191 -19.44 9.37 -33.95
C GLU A 191 -19.99 10.00 -32.66
N LYS A 192 -20.89 10.98 -32.76
CA LYS A 192 -21.56 11.56 -31.59
C LYS A 192 -22.43 10.55 -30.86
N ALA A 193 -23.16 9.69 -31.58
CA ALA A 193 -23.96 8.62 -30.98
C ALA A 193 -23.08 7.57 -30.27
N GLU A 194 -22.00 7.12 -30.90
CA GLU A 194 -21.04 6.18 -30.31
C GLU A 194 -20.37 6.77 -29.05
N LYS A 195 -19.98 8.05 -29.10
CA LYS A 195 -19.39 8.73 -27.94
C LYS A 195 -20.40 8.91 -26.81
N ALA A 196 -21.67 9.20 -27.12
CA ALA A 196 -22.74 9.27 -26.13
C ALA A 196 -23.00 7.90 -25.49
N GLU A 197 -23.07 6.83 -26.28
CA GLU A 197 -23.25 5.46 -25.80
C GLU A 197 -22.07 5.03 -24.90
N LYS A 198 -20.82 5.26 -25.33
CA LYS A 198 -19.64 4.97 -24.50
C LYS A 198 -19.63 5.77 -23.20
N ALA A 199 -20.04 7.04 -23.23
CA ALA A 199 -20.15 7.87 -22.04
C ALA A 199 -21.25 7.36 -21.08
N GLU A 200 -22.37 6.88 -21.61
CA GLU A 200 -23.44 6.26 -20.83
C GLU A 200 -23.01 4.92 -20.23
N GLN A 201 -22.37 4.04 -21.02
CA GLN A 201 -21.82 2.77 -20.56
C GLN A 201 -20.79 2.98 -19.44
N GLN A 202 -19.88 3.94 -19.59
CA GLN A 202 -18.92 4.27 -18.53
C GLN A 202 -19.58 4.84 -17.27
N ARG A 203 -20.66 5.61 -17.40
CA ARG A 203 -21.44 6.11 -16.25
C ARG A 203 -22.16 4.97 -15.55
N ALA A 204 -22.80 4.07 -16.31
CA ALA A 204 -23.49 2.90 -15.78
C ALA A 204 -22.52 1.94 -15.09
N GLU A 205 -21.33 1.72 -15.65
CA GLU A 205 -20.28 0.90 -15.04
C GLU A 205 -19.75 1.54 -13.75
N LYS A 206 -19.45 2.84 -13.76
CA LYS A 206 -19.03 3.56 -12.54
C LYS A 206 -20.11 3.54 -11.46
N GLU A 207 -21.38 3.67 -11.83
CA GLU A 207 -22.49 3.57 -10.89
C GLU A 207 -22.63 2.16 -10.31
N ARG A 208 -22.50 1.12 -11.13
CA ARG A 208 -22.48 -0.28 -10.68
C ARG A 208 -21.31 -0.55 -9.74
N ALA A 209 -20.10 -0.12 -10.10
CA ALA A 209 -18.91 -0.26 -9.27
C ALA A 209 -19.07 0.48 -7.92
N ARG A 210 -19.66 1.68 -7.92
CA ARG A 210 -19.95 2.43 -6.69
C ARG A 210 -21.00 1.73 -5.82
N LYS A 211 -22.06 1.18 -6.43
CA LYS A 211 -23.08 0.40 -5.69
C LYS A 211 -22.49 -0.87 -5.09
N GLU A 212 -21.66 -1.60 -5.83
CA GLU A 212 -20.99 -2.80 -5.34
C GLU A 212 -20.00 -2.48 -4.20
N GLN A 213 -19.21 -1.40 -4.32
CA GLN A 213 -18.36 -0.94 -3.23
C GLN A 213 -19.16 -0.54 -1.98
N ALA A 214 -20.25 0.21 -2.15
CA ALA A 214 -21.12 0.60 -1.03
C ALA A 214 -21.81 -0.61 -0.37
N GLU A 215 -22.21 -1.62 -1.14
CA GLU A 215 -22.76 -2.87 -0.59
C GLU A 215 -21.69 -3.67 0.17
N LYS A 216 -20.48 -3.77 -0.39
CA LYS A 216 -19.36 -4.44 0.26
C LYS A 216 -18.99 -3.77 1.57
N GLU A 217 -18.87 -2.43 1.59
CA GLU A 217 -18.61 -1.65 2.80
C GLU A 217 -19.74 -1.82 3.83
N ARG A 218 -21.01 -1.79 3.39
CA ARG A 218 -22.16 -2.04 4.28
C ARG A 218 -22.11 -3.44 4.89
N ARG A 219 -21.75 -4.46 4.10
CA ARG A 219 -21.64 -5.85 4.56
C ARG A 219 -20.46 -6.04 5.51
N GLU A 220 -19.34 -5.37 5.28
CA GLU A 220 -18.18 -5.36 6.18
C GLU A 220 -18.51 -4.66 7.49
N ARG A 221 -19.21 -3.51 7.44
CA ARG A 221 -19.67 -2.79 8.63
C ARG A 221 -20.68 -3.60 9.44
N GLU A 222 -21.64 -4.26 8.79
CA GLU A 222 -22.61 -5.14 9.48
C GLU A 222 -21.91 -6.34 10.14
N LYS A 223 -20.90 -6.93 9.47
CA LYS A 223 -20.08 -8.01 10.05
C LYS A 223 -19.27 -7.51 11.25
N ALA A 224 -18.67 -6.32 11.15
CA ALA A 224 -17.91 -5.71 12.24
C ALA A 224 -18.82 -5.40 13.44
N GLU A 225 -19.99 -4.82 13.22
CA GLU A 225 -20.97 -4.54 14.27
C GLU A 225 -21.49 -5.82 14.94
N LYS A 226 -21.77 -6.87 14.15
CA LYS A 226 -22.15 -8.18 14.70
C LYS A 226 -21.02 -8.82 15.51
N ALA A 227 -19.77 -8.71 15.05
CA ALA A 227 -18.61 -9.21 15.79
C ALA A 227 -18.40 -8.45 17.10
N GLU A 228 -18.51 -7.12 17.09
CA GLU A 228 -18.40 -6.27 18.28
C GLU A 228 -19.52 -6.57 19.28
N LYS A 229 -20.76 -6.71 18.80
CA LYS A 229 -21.90 -7.06 19.67
C LYS A 229 -21.72 -8.44 20.31
N ALA A 230 -21.28 -9.43 19.53
CA ALA A 230 -21.00 -10.77 20.04
C ALA A 230 -19.83 -10.79 21.04
N GLU A 231 -18.81 -9.96 20.84
CA GLU A 231 -17.69 -9.83 21.79
C GLU A 231 -18.14 -9.16 23.09
N LYS A 232 -18.92 -8.08 23.00
CA LYS A 232 -19.51 -7.40 24.17
C LYS A 232 -20.44 -8.33 24.96
N GLU A 233 -21.25 -9.13 24.28
CA GLU A 233 -22.13 -10.12 24.92
C GLU A 233 -21.32 -11.20 25.64
N LYS A 234 -20.31 -11.79 24.97
CA LYS A 234 -19.40 -12.76 25.60
C LYS A 234 -18.61 -12.16 26.77
N ALA A 235 -18.20 -10.90 26.68
CA ALA A 235 -17.51 -10.21 27.76
C ALA A 235 -18.44 -9.94 28.95
N ALA A 236 -19.70 -9.58 28.70
CA ALA A 236 -20.72 -9.41 29.73
C ALA A 236 -21.06 -10.74 30.41
N GLU A 237 -21.22 -11.82 29.63
CA GLU A 237 -21.48 -13.17 30.14
C GLU A 237 -20.32 -13.68 31.01
N ARG A 238 -19.07 -13.53 30.55
CA ARG A 238 -17.88 -13.88 31.35
C ARG A 238 -17.78 -13.08 32.64
N LYS A 239 -18.14 -11.79 32.63
CA LYS A 239 -18.17 -10.97 33.85
C LYS A 239 -19.26 -11.45 34.81
N ALA A 240 -20.45 -11.75 34.30
CA ALA A 240 -21.57 -12.25 35.10
C ALA A 240 -21.27 -13.65 35.69
N GLU A 241 -20.65 -14.54 34.91
CA GLU A 241 -20.21 -15.86 35.38
C GLU A 241 -19.15 -15.74 36.47
N LYS A 242 -18.14 -14.87 36.27
CA LYS A 242 -17.11 -14.64 37.27
C LYS A 242 -17.69 -14.08 38.57
N GLU A 243 -18.60 -13.12 38.50
CA GLU A 243 -19.25 -12.55 39.68
C GLU A 243 -20.09 -13.61 40.44
N ARG A 244 -20.79 -14.48 39.72
CA ARG A 244 -21.52 -15.61 40.32
C ARG A 244 -20.58 -16.60 41.00
N ALA A 245 -19.47 -16.96 40.35
CA ALA A 245 -18.47 -17.87 40.92
C ALA A 245 -17.79 -17.27 42.16
N ASP A 246 -17.49 -15.96 42.16
CA ASP A 246 -16.90 -15.26 43.30
C ASP A 246 -17.90 -15.17 44.47
N LYS A 247 -19.19 -14.91 44.19
CA LYS A 247 -20.25 -14.96 45.21
C LYS A 247 -20.42 -16.34 45.82
N GLU A 248 -20.46 -17.40 45.01
CA GLU A 248 -20.59 -18.78 45.48
C GLU A 248 -19.38 -19.20 46.34
N ARG A 249 -18.16 -18.82 45.93
CA ARG A 249 -16.95 -19.07 46.74
C ARG A 249 -16.99 -18.33 48.07
N ALA A 250 -17.43 -17.07 48.07
CA ALA A 250 -17.55 -16.29 49.30
C ALA A 250 -18.60 -16.88 50.26
N GLU A 251 -19.72 -17.38 49.75
CA GLU A 251 -20.72 -18.09 50.57
C GLU A 251 -20.19 -19.42 51.10
N LYS A 252 -19.50 -20.22 50.27
CA LYS A 252 -18.86 -21.47 50.71
C LYS A 252 -17.82 -21.23 51.80
N GLU A 253 -16.96 -20.21 51.65
CA GLU A 253 -15.96 -19.87 52.66
C GLU A 253 -16.60 -19.41 53.98
N LYS A 254 -17.68 -18.60 53.90
CA LYS A 254 -18.44 -18.19 55.10
C LYS A 254 -19.11 -19.38 55.79
N ALA A 255 -19.71 -20.29 55.02
CA ALA A 255 -20.32 -21.50 55.56
C ALA A 255 -19.28 -22.44 56.20
N GLU A 256 -18.11 -22.59 55.57
CA GLU A 256 -17.01 -23.40 56.12
C GLU A 256 -16.44 -22.79 57.40
N LYS A 257 -16.21 -21.47 57.45
CA LYS A 257 -15.79 -20.77 58.67
C LYS A 257 -16.81 -20.94 59.79
N ALA A 258 -18.09 -20.76 59.52
CA ALA A 258 -19.15 -20.95 60.52
C ALA A 258 -19.24 -22.41 61.01
N ALA A 259 -19.03 -23.40 60.13
CA ALA A 259 -18.99 -24.81 60.52
C ALA A 259 -17.76 -25.12 61.39
N ARG A 260 -16.60 -24.58 61.04
CA ARG A 260 -15.35 -24.74 61.80
C ARG A 260 -15.43 -24.11 63.18
N GLU A 261 -15.99 -22.91 63.29
CA GLU A 261 -16.19 -22.22 64.58
C GLU A 261 -17.17 -23.00 65.47
N LYS A 262 -18.27 -23.52 64.92
CA LYS A 262 -19.20 -24.39 65.66
C LYS A 262 -18.53 -25.68 66.13
N ALA A 263 -17.71 -26.32 65.27
CA ALA A 263 -16.98 -27.53 65.62
C ALA A 263 -15.93 -27.27 66.71
N GLU A 264 -15.21 -26.16 66.64
CA GLU A 264 -14.23 -25.75 67.65
C GLU A 264 -14.90 -25.46 69.00
N LYS A 265 -16.02 -24.73 69.00
CA LYS A 265 -16.80 -24.46 70.23
C LYS A 265 -17.33 -25.74 70.86
N ALA A 266 -17.86 -26.66 70.06
CA ALA A 266 -18.32 -27.97 70.53
C ALA A 266 -17.17 -28.84 71.06
N ALA A 267 -15.99 -28.79 70.42
CA ALA A 267 -14.80 -29.49 70.90
C ALA A 267 -14.30 -28.90 72.24
N ARG A 268 -14.30 -27.57 72.38
CA ARG A 268 -13.89 -26.90 73.62
C ARG A 268 -14.85 -27.19 74.78
N GLU A 269 -16.16 -27.21 74.53
CA GLU A 269 -17.15 -27.59 75.54
C GLU A 269 -17.02 -29.07 75.97
N LYS A 270 -16.76 -29.97 75.01
CA LYS A 270 -16.47 -31.38 75.32
C LYS A 270 -15.17 -31.54 76.12
N ALA A 271 -14.13 -30.78 75.78
CA ALA A 271 -12.86 -30.80 76.50
C ALA A 271 -13.03 -30.27 77.94
N GLU A 272 -13.77 -29.18 78.14
CA GLU A 272 -14.04 -28.63 79.47
C GLU A 272 -14.90 -29.60 80.32
N LYS A 273 -15.88 -30.28 79.71
CA LYS A 273 -16.66 -31.32 80.39
C LYS A 273 -15.81 -32.54 80.75
N ALA A 274 -14.91 -32.95 79.87
CA ALA A 274 -13.96 -34.04 80.15
C ALA A 274 -13.00 -33.65 81.28
N GLU A 275 -12.45 -32.44 81.26
CA GLU A 275 -11.56 -31.94 82.32
C GLU A 275 -12.28 -31.85 83.67
N LYS A 276 -13.52 -31.35 83.72
CA LYS A 276 -14.32 -31.36 84.96
C LYS A 276 -14.59 -32.78 85.45
N ALA A 277 -14.90 -33.72 84.56
CA ALA A 277 -15.11 -35.12 84.93
C ALA A 277 -13.81 -35.78 85.45
N ASP A 278 -12.66 -35.46 84.85
CA ASP A 278 -11.35 -35.95 85.30
C ASP A 278 -10.94 -35.31 86.63
N GLN A 279 -11.23 -34.02 86.85
CA GLN A 279 -11.04 -33.35 88.14
C GLN A 279 -11.92 -33.96 89.24
N GLU A 280 -13.18 -34.30 88.95
CA GLU A 280 -14.08 -34.98 89.90
C GLU A 280 -13.58 -36.39 90.22
N ARG A 281 -13.15 -37.16 89.22
CA ARG A 281 -12.52 -38.48 89.42
C ARG A 281 -11.24 -38.37 90.25
N ALA A 282 -10.37 -37.43 89.93
CA ALA A 282 -9.13 -37.19 90.66
C ALA A 282 -9.40 -36.72 92.11
N ALA A 283 -10.48 -35.97 92.35
CA ALA A 283 -10.91 -35.59 93.69
C ALA A 283 -11.44 -36.79 94.48
N ARG A 284 -12.26 -37.66 93.87
CA ARG A 284 -12.72 -38.92 94.49
C ARG A 284 -11.56 -39.84 94.83
N LEU A 285 -10.60 -40.01 93.92
CA LEU A 285 -9.37 -40.77 94.16
C LEU A 285 -8.55 -40.18 95.30
N ARG A 286 -8.46 -38.85 95.42
CA ARG A 286 -7.79 -38.18 96.56
C ARG A 286 -8.50 -38.46 97.88
N GLU A 287 -9.82 -38.42 97.90
CA GLU A 287 -10.63 -38.71 99.10
C GLU A 287 -10.52 -40.19 99.50
N GLU A 288 -10.56 -41.11 98.54
CA GLU A 288 -10.31 -42.54 98.77
C GLU A 288 -8.89 -42.80 99.28
N ASN A 289 -7.88 -42.13 98.73
CA ASN A 289 -6.50 -42.24 99.19
C ASN A 289 -6.32 -41.68 100.61
N LEU A 290 -6.97 -40.56 100.95
CA LEU A 290 -6.98 -40.04 102.33
C LEU A 290 -7.69 -41.01 103.28
N ARG A 291 -8.79 -41.62 102.86
CA ARG A 291 -9.51 -42.64 103.61
C ARG A 291 -8.67 -43.91 103.79
N ARG A 292 -7.90 -44.29 102.76
CA ARG A 292 -6.95 -45.41 102.81
C ARG A 292 -5.79 -45.10 103.74
N LEU A 293 -5.25 -43.88 103.71
CA LEU A 293 -4.19 -43.43 104.62
C LEU A 293 -4.68 -43.38 106.07
N GLN A 294 -5.91 -42.91 106.31
CA GLN A 294 -6.55 -42.95 107.63
C GLN A 294 -6.79 -44.38 108.12
N LYS A 295 -6.99 -45.34 107.19
CA LYS A 295 -7.10 -46.78 107.49
C LYS A 295 -5.72 -47.46 107.66
N GLN A 296 -4.69 -46.95 107.00
CA GLN A 296 -3.30 -47.44 107.06
C GLN A 296 -2.52 -46.85 108.25
N LEU A 297 -2.95 -45.71 108.79
CA LEU A 297 -2.52 -45.21 110.10
C LEU A 297 -3.10 -46.04 111.28
N GLY A 298 -3.90 -47.08 110.99
CA GLY A 298 -4.38 -48.08 111.93
C GLY A 298 -3.63 -49.43 111.89
N ASP A 299 -2.79 -49.68 110.89
CA ASP A 299 -2.02 -50.93 110.78
C ASP A 299 -0.79 -50.66 109.91
N GLY A 300 0.36 -50.54 110.57
CA GLY A 300 1.65 -50.46 109.92
C GLY A 300 2.13 -51.84 109.50
N ASP A 301 2.78 -51.93 108.34
CA ASP A 301 4.06 -52.62 108.15
C ASP A 301 4.52 -52.49 106.69
N GLY A 302 5.80 -52.10 106.53
CA GLY A 302 6.78 -52.64 105.58
C GLY A 302 6.53 -52.61 104.06
N GLY A 303 7.50 -52.04 103.32
CA GLY A 303 7.82 -52.57 101.99
C GLY A 303 8.40 -51.57 100.97
N GLU A 304 9.72 -51.51 100.90
CA GLU A 304 10.55 -50.87 99.86
C GLU A 304 10.26 -51.31 98.41
N GLY A 305 10.58 -50.44 97.43
CA GLY A 305 10.61 -50.79 96.01
C GLY A 305 10.88 -49.61 95.07
N ASP A 306 12.16 -49.45 94.72
CA ASP A 306 12.82 -48.54 93.77
C ASP A 306 12.22 -48.49 92.34
N GLY A 307 12.43 -47.39 91.61
CA GLY A 307 12.20 -47.33 90.15
C GLY A 307 11.95 -45.95 89.53
N SER A 308 13.00 -45.14 89.41
CA SER A 308 13.08 -43.84 88.71
C SER A 308 12.61 -43.82 87.24
N GLY A 309 12.08 -42.68 86.74
CA GLY A 309 12.09 -42.37 85.29
C GLY A 309 11.15 -41.29 84.73
N ARG A 310 11.48 -40.01 84.91
CA ARG A 310 11.03 -38.80 84.16
C ARG A 310 11.33 -38.95 82.64
N ALA A 311 10.80 -38.23 81.64
CA ALA A 311 9.91 -37.07 81.42
C ALA A 311 9.54 -37.07 79.91
N SER A 312 8.35 -36.60 79.48
CA SER A 312 8.05 -35.28 78.85
C SER A 312 8.48 -35.03 77.38
N ALA A 313 7.59 -34.29 76.69
CA ALA A 313 7.67 -33.61 75.39
C ALA A 313 7.53 -34.52 74.14
N GLY A 314 6.78 -34.17 73.09
CA GLY A 314 6.17 -32.90 72.70
C GLY A 314 6.23 -32.75 71.18
N SER A 315 5.07 -32.61 70.55
CA SER A 315 4.74 -31.79 69.37
C SER A 315 5.74 -31.54 68.22
N ARG A 316 5.28 -31.90 67.01
CA ARG A 316 5.32 -31.15 65.71
C ARG A 316 6.64 -30.56 65.17
N GLY A 317 6.92 -30.91 63.91
CA GLY A 317 7.68 -30.08 62.97
C GLY A 317 7.75 -30.71 61.58
N GLY A 318 7.13 -30.08 60.58
CA GLY A 318 7.47 -30.31 59.16
C GLY A 318 8.82 -29.68 58.81
N PRO A 319 9.31 -29.84 57.57
CA PRO A 319 8.88 -28.88 56.54
C PRO A 319 8.71 -29.45 55.11
N ALA A 320 8.09 -28.61 54.26
CA ALA A 320 8.33 -28.35 52.83
C ALA A 320 8.85 -29.51 51.95
N GLY A 321 8.21 -29.88 50.83
CA GLY A 321 7.72 -28.99 49.79
C GLY A 321 8.83 -28.69 48.77
N SER A 322 9.10 -29.60 47.84
CA SER A 322 9.88 -29.34 46.62
C SER A 322 9.50 -30.35 45.54
N GLY A 323 9.26 -29.87 44.32
CA GLY A 323 8.92 -30.70 43.17
C GLY A 323 7.62 -30.32 42.45
N GLY A 324 7.29 -29.02 42.38
CA GLY A 324 6.32 -28.53 41.42
C GLY A 324 6.82 -28.77 39.99
N GLY A 325 6.33 -29.83 39.37
CA GLY A 325 6.44 -30.07 37.93
C GLY A 325 5.60 -29.05 37.18
N GLY A 326 6.17 -27.86 36.97
CA GLY A 326 5.59 -26.86 36.11
C GLY A 326 5.68 -27.32 34.66
N THR A 327 4.55 -27.71 34.08
CA THR A 327 4.32 -27.65 32.64
C THR A 327 4.21 -26.17 32.24
N ALA A 328 5.33 -25.45 32.31
CA ALA A 328 5.43 -24.13 31.73
C ALA A 328 5.32 -24.31 30.21
N ALA A 329 4.37 -23.58 29.61
CA ALA A 329 4.18 -23.53 28.17
C ALA A 329 5.53 -23.33 27.47
N GLN A 330 5.98 -24.36 26.75
CA GLN A 330 7.18 -24.26 25.93
C GLN A 330 6.99 -23.07 24.99
N SER A 331 7.93 -22.14 25.02
CA SER A 331 7.93 -20.90 24.26
C SER A 331 7.74 -21.21 22.77
N SER A 332 6.59 -20.86 22.20
CA SER A 332 6.30 -20.96 20.76
C SER A 332 7.04 -19.92 19.90
N GLY A 333 8.20 -19.45 20.36
CA GLY A 333 9.04 -18.49 19.66
C GLY A 333 9.98 -19.20 18.69
N PRO A 334 10.36 -18.56 17.57
CA PRO A 334 11.42 -19.08 16.71
C PRO A 334 12.71 -19.30 17.50
N SER A 335 13.44 -20.38 17.23
CA SER A 335 14.77 -20.53 17.83
C SER A 335 15.68 -19.37 17.38
N ALA A 336 16.62 -18.97 18.25
CA ALA A 336 17.52 -17.85 17.99
C ALA A 336 18.37 -18.02 16.70
N GLY A 337 18.50 -19.24 16.18
CA GLY A 337 19.22 -19.54 14.93
C GLY A 337 18.33 -19.72 13.70
N TYR A 338 17.01 -19.77 13.85
CA TYR A 338 16.10 -20.16 12.76
C TYR A 338 16.06 -19.14 11.61
N ALA A 339 16.04 -17.84 11.93
CA ALA A 339 16.07 -16.77 10.93
C ALA A 339 17.33 -16.81 10.05
N GLY A 340 18.49 -17.17 10.63
CA GLY A 340 19.74 -17.33 9.88
C GLY A 340 19.70 -18.48 8.88
N ARG A 341 19.13 -19.63 9.28
CA ARG A 341 18.98 -20.79 8.37
C ARG A 341 17.98 -20.50 7.25
N LEU A 342 16.90 -19.78 7.55
CA LEU A 342 15.95 -19.34 6.53
C LEU A 342 16.61 -18.42 5.50
N ARG A 343 17.39 -17.43 5.97
CA ARG A 343 18.15 -16.56 5.07
C ARG A 343 19.13 -17.35 4.21
N ALA A 344 19.87 -18.29 4.79
CA ALA A 344 20.80 -19.15 4.03
C ALA A 344 20.08 -20.00 2.96
N TYR A 345 18.89 -20.53 3.27
CA TYR A 345 18.08 -21.31 2.34
C TYR A 345 17.46 -20.47 1.22
N LEU A 346 17.09 -19.23 1.54
CA LEU A 346 16.42 -18.30 0.62
C LEU A 346 17.40 -17.48 -0.22
N LYS A 347 18.64 -17.28 0.26
CA LYS A 347 19.71 -16.57 -0.44
C LYS A 347 19.90 -16.99 -1.90
N PRO A 348 20.04 -18.28 -2.26
CA PRO A 348 20.20 -18.66 -3.67
C PRO A 348 18.95 -18.40 -4.55
N LYS A 349 17.78 -18.16 -3.94
CA LYS A 349 16.52 -17.88 -4.65
C LYS A 349 16.27 -16.37 -4.84
N LEU A 350 17.08 -15.53 -4.20
CA LEU A 350 16.98 -14.08 -4.27
C LEU A 350 17.64 -13.56 -5.55
N THR A 351 16.82 -13.10 -6.48
CA THR A 351 17.26 -12.55 -7.76
C THR A 351 17.01 -11.04 -7.77
N PHE A 352 18.06 -10.25 -7.51
CA PHE A 352 18.05 -8.80 -7.61
C PHE A 352 19.20 -8.32 -8.51
N THR A 353 18.89 -7.52 -9.52
CA THR A 353 19.84 -7.04 -10.54
C THR A 353 20.07 -5.53 -10.50
N GLY A 354 19.44 -4.80 -9.58
CA GLY A 354 19.58 -3.36 -9.41
C GLY A 354 20.79 -2.95 -8.57
N GLU A 355 20.99 -1.64 -8.44
CA GLU A 355 21.99 -1.04 -7.56
C GLU A 355 21.38 -0.77 -6.19
N ILE A 356 22.07 -1.19 -5.12
CA ILE A 356 21.58 -1.03 -3.75
C ILE A 356 21.77 0.42 -3.32
N ARG A 357 20.66 1.16 -3.21
CA ARG A 357 20.66 2.56 -2.76
C ARG A 357 20.50 2.74 -1.25
N SER A 358 20.05 1.69 -0.54
CA SER A 358 19.79 1.69 0.90
C SER A 358 20.22 0.37 1.54
N SER A 359 20.87 0.45 2.70
CA SER A 359 21.23 -0.71 3.54
C SER A 359 20.17 -1.02 4.61
N ALA A 360 19.05 -0.29 4.62
CA ALA A 360 17.99 -0.48 5.61
C ALA A 360 17.35 -1.87 5.46
N PRO A 361 17.18 -2.63 6.55
CA PRO A 361 16.63 -3.97 6.46
C PRO A 361 15.14 -3.94 6.12
N ALA A 362 14.75 -4.70 5.08
CA ALA A 362 13.35 -5.02 4.83
C ALA A 362 12.91 -6.09 5.83
N VAL A 363 11.82 -5.87 6.56
CA VAL A 363 11.28 -6.88 7.49
C VAL A 363 10.03 -7.48 6.86
N VAL A 364 10.10 -8.77 6.52
CA VAL A 364 8.97 -9.52 5.96
C VAL A 364 8.47 -10.53 6.98
N ARG A 365 7.18 -10.47 7.27
CA ARG A 365 6.46 -11.45 8.08
C ARG A 365 5.96 -12.56 7.19
N VAL A 366 6.35 -13.79 7.51
CA VAL A 366 5.91 -14.99 6.80
C VAL A 366 5.06 -15.82 7.76
N ARG A 367 3.84 -16.18 7.34
CA ARG A 367 3.00 -17.15 8.04
C ARG A 367 3.15 -18.51 7.39
N VAL A 368 3.31 -19.53 8.21
CA VAL A 368 3.66 -20.86 7.75
C VAL A 368 2.76 -21.90 8.40
N ALA A 369 2.37 -22.91 7.64
CA ALA A 369 1.65 -24.07 8.12
C ALA A 369 2.58 -25.02 8.92
N PRO A 370 2.03 -25.93 9.75
CA PRO A 370 2.82 -26.85 10.56
C PRO A 370 3.75 -27.79 9.77
N ASP A 371 3.47 -27.98 8.48
CA ASP A 371 4.27 -28.77 7.54
C ASP A 371 5.47 -28.00 6.97
N GLY A 372 5.52 -26.67 7.17
CA GLY A 372 6.53 -25.77 6.61
C GLY A 372 6.07 -25.02 5.36
N THR A 373 4.84 -25.21 4.89
CA THR A 373 4.32 -24.53 3.68
C THR A 373 3.99 -23.07 3.97
N ILE A 374 4.44 -22.15 3.12
CA ILE A 374 4.21 -20.71 3.29
C ILE A 374 2.75 -20.39 2.93
N ILE A 375 1.99 -19.87 3.89
CA ILE A 375 0.58 -19.51 3.73
C ILE A 375 0.45 -18.05 3.25
N SER A 376 1.20 -17.14 3.87
CA SER A 376 1.14 -15.72 3.53
C SER A 376 2.47 -15.02 3.80
N ARG A 377 2.77 -13.98 3.02
CA ARG A 377 3.89 -13.06 3.26
C ARG A 377 3.41 -11.62 3.28
N GLU A 378 3.88 -10.84 4.24
CA GLU A 378 3.51 -9.44 4.46
C GLU A 378 4.77 -8.62 4.71
N LEU A 379 4.97 -7.53 3.97
CA LEU A 379 6.07 -6.60 4.19
C LEU A 379 5.71 -5.67 5.36
N LEU A 380 6.34 -5.86 6.52
CA LEU A 380 6.12 -5.00 7.70
C LEU A 380 6.90 -3.69 7.60
N LYS A 381 8.12 -3.75 7.08
CA LYS A 381 9.00 -2.59 6.92
C LYS A 381 9.71 -2.67 5.58
N SER A 382 9.52 -1.66 4.75
CA SER A 382 10.21 -1.52 3.47
C SER A 382 11.69 -1.16 3.71
N SER A 383 12.57 -1.68 2.86
CA SER A 383 13.98 -1.26 2.80
C SER A 383 14.16 0.15 2.19
N GLY A 384 13.10 0.77 1.67
CA GLY A 384 13.14 2.00 0.90
C GLY A 384 13.44 1.79 -0.59
N GLN A 385 13.58 0.54 -1.04
CA GLN A 385 13.75 0.17 -2.45
C GLN A 385 12.68 -0.84 -2.88
N PRO A 386 11.69 -0.43 -3.69
CA PRO A 386 10.60 -1.32 -4.12
C PRO A 386 11.09 -2.57 -4.86
N GLU A 387 12.11 -2.43 -5.70
CA GLU A 387 12.68 -3.55 -6.46
C GLU A 387 13.37 -4.58 -5.55
N TRP A 388 14.03 -4.13 -4.48
CA TRP A 388 14.64 -5.01 -3.48
C TRP A 388 13.56 -5.74 -2.68
N ASP A 389 12.56 -5.02 -2.18
CA ASP A 389 11.46 -5.61 -1.42
C ASP A 389 10.69 -6.65 -2.25
N GLN A 390 10.45 -6.35 -3.54
CA GLN A 390 9.80 -7.28 -4.45
C GLN A 390 10.68 -8.52 -4.74
N ALA A 391 12.00 -8.36 -4.86
CA ALA A 391 12.91 -9.48 -5.03
C ALA A 391 12.91 -10.42 -3.82
N VAL A 392 12.84 -9.86 -2.59
CA VAL A 392 12.71 -10.64 -1.35
C VAL A 392 11.38 -11.41 -1.33
N ILE A 393 10.26 -10.75 -1.67
CA ILE A 393 8.94 -11.41 -1.74
C ILE A 393 8.97 -12.55 -2.77
N ASN A 394 9.51 -12.31 -3.97
CA ASN A 394 9.62 -13.33 -5.02
C ASN A 394 10.51 -14.51 -4.59
N ALA A 395 11.57 -14.26 -3.80
CA ALA A 395 12.43 -15.33 -3.27
C ALA A 395 11.68 -16.24 -2.28
N ILE A 396 10.85 -15.64 -1.43
CA ILE A 396 9.99 -16.35 -0.47
C ILE A 396 8.97 -17.22 -1.25
N ASP A 397 8.41 -16.69 -2.34
CA ASP A 397 7.45 -17.41 -3.18
C ASP A 397 8.08 -18.58 -3.93
N LYS A 398 9.27 -18.36 -4.50
CA LYS A 398 10.06 -19.42 -5.13
C LYS A 398 10.45 -20.52 -4.14
N ALA A 399 10.50 -20.21 -2.85
CA ALA A 399 10.83 -21.20 -1.85
C ALA A 399 9.69 -22.14 -1.55
N GLY A 400 8.46 -21.61 -1.42
CA GLY A 400 7.21 -22.34 -1.17
C GLY A 400 7.13 -23.03 0.20
N VAL A 401 8.24 -23.59 0.69
CA VAL A 401 8.39 -24.34 1.94
C VAL A 401 9.63 -23.87 2.67
N VAL A 402 9.53 -23.70 3.98
CA VAL A 402 10.63 -23.35 4.87
C VAL A 402 11.20 -24.58 5.60
N PRO A 403 12.53 -24.65 5.84
CA PRO A 403 13.15 -25.76 6.57
C PRO A 403 12.67 -25.83 8.02
N ARG A 404 12.49 -27.02 8.60
CA ARG A 404 12.05 -27.19 10.01
C ARG A 404 13.11 -26.75 11.01
N ASP A 405 12.70 -26.12 12.11
CA ASP A 405 13.58 -25.65 13.19
C ASP A 405 14.26 -26.81 13.95
N ILE A 406 15.18 -26.50 14.87
CA ILE A 406 15.92 -27.46 15.69
C ILE A 406 15.01 -28.42 16.47
N ASP A 407 13.80 -27.95 16.82
CA ASP A 407 12.80 -28.74 17.56
C ASP A 407 11.88 -29.56 16.64
N ASN A 408 12.25 -29.74 15.36
CA ASN A 408 11.39 -30.33 14.30
C ASN A 408 10.04 -29.60 14.09
N ARG A 409 9.89 -28.40 14.65
CA ARG A 409 8.69 -27.55 14.52
C ARG A 409 8.95 -26.37 13.60
N VAL A 410 7.87 -25.77 13.09
CA VAL A 410 7.93 -24.52 12.33
C VAL A 410 7.09 -23.49 13.08
N PRO A 411 7.66 -22.32 13.43
CA PRO A 411 6.87 -21.25 14.03
C PRO A 411 5.78 -20.76 13.07
N PRO A 412 4.55 -20.54 13.54
CA PRO A 412 3.43 -20.15 12.67
C PRO A 412 3.59 -18.74 12.09
N VAL A 413 4.36 -17.87 12.74
CA VAL A 413 4.66 -16.51 12.30
C VAL A 413 6.16 -16.26 12.49
N ILE A 414 6.83 -15.82 11.43
CA ILE A 414 8.26 -15.55 11.42
C ILE A 414 8.50 -14.17 10.82
N ASP A 415 9.16 -13.29 11.58
CA ASP A 415 9.58 -11.98 11.11
C ASP A 415 11.05 -12.07 10.70
N ILE A 416 11.33 -11.93 9.39
CA ILE A 416 12.68 -12.08 8.83
C ILE A 416 13.20 -10.71 8.40
N PRO A 417 14.23 -10.15 9.07
CA PRO A 417 14.93 -8.98 8.57
C PRO A 417 15.91 -9.39 7.46
N TRP A 418 15.82 -8.69 6.34
CA TRP A 418 16.61 -8.87 5.12
C TRP A 418 17.46 -7.65 4.85
N THR A 419 18.77 -7.82 4.75
CA THR A 419 19.68 -6.72 4.42
C THR A 419 20.15 -6.82 2.99
N ALA A 420 20.31 -5.67 2.33
CA ALA A 420 20.73 -5.62 0.93
C ALA A 420 22.14 -6.20 0.68
N THR A 421 22.96 -6.27 1.72
CA THR A 421 24.31 -6.87 1.69
C THR A 421 24.29 -8.39 1.51
N GLU A 422 23.14 -9.05 1.67
CA GLU A 422 23.02 -10.51 1.67
C GLU A 422 22.82 -11.15 0.27
N ARG A 423 23.03 -10.39 -0.83
CA ARG A 423 22.99 -10.89 -2.22
C ARG A 423 23.79 -12.17 -2.44
#